data_AF-A0A8D2KL55-F1
#
_entry.id   AF-A0A8D2KL55-F1
#
_cell.length_a   1.000
_cell.length_b   1.000
_cell.length_c   1.000
_cell.angle_alpha   90.00
_cell.angle_beta   90.00
_cell.angle_gamma   90.00
#
_symmetry.space_group_name_H-M   'P 1'
#
loop_
_entity.id
_entity.type
_entity.pdbx_description
1 polymer ?
#
loop_
_entity_poly.entity_id
_entity_poly.type
_entity_poly.pdbx_seq_one_letter_code
_entity_poly.pdbx_strand_id
1 'polypeptide(L)'
;MVSTYRVAVLGARGVGKSAIVRQFLYNEFSEVCVPTTTRRLYLPAVVMNGHVHDLQILDFPPITAFPVNTLQEWADACCRGLRSVHAYILVYDICCFDSFEYVKTIRQQILETRTSCTWNRTYCSVESSETERVLRFLPHPSGL
;
A
#
# COMPACT_ATOMS: atom_id res chain seq x y z
N MET A 1 18.46 -16.79 5.00
CA MET A 1 17.20 -16.35 5.61
C MET A 1 16.40 -15.64 4.54
N VAL A 2 15.14 -16.02 4.33
CA VAL A 2 14.26 -15.32 3.37
C VAL A 2 13.82 -14.00 4.02
N SER A 3 14.08 -12.88 3.37
CA SER A 3 13.63 -11.57 3.87
C SER A 3 12.15 -11.38 3.53
N THR A 4 11.34 -11.03 4.53
CA THR A 4 9.92 -10.73 4.35
C THR A 4 9.70 -9.23 4.20
N TYR A 5 9.02 -8.80 3.12
CA TYR A 5 8.60 -7.42 2.92
C TYR A 5 7.11 -7.26 3.20
N ARG A 6 6.70 -6.20 3.90
CA ARG A 6 5.30 -5.95 4.25
C ARG A 6 4.84 -4.67 3.59
N VAL A 7 3.79 -4.71 2.79
CA VAL A 7 3.29 -3.55 2.04
C VAL A 7 1.81 -3.37 2.34
N ALA A 8 1.40 -2.16 2.69
CA ALA A 8 -0.01 -1.80 2.84
C ALA A 8 -0.52 -1.06 1.61
N VAL A 9 -1.71 -1.40 1.15
CA VAL A 9 -2.42 -0.70 0.07
C VAL A 9 -3.56 0.10 0.67
N LEU A 10 -3.54 1.42 0.47
CA LEU A 10 -4.47 2.40 1.04
C LEU A 10 -5.04 3.30 -0.05
N GLY A 11 -6.21 3.86 0.22
CA GLY A 11 -6.94 4.69 -0.76
C GLY A 11 -8.44 4.69 -0.49
N ALA A 12 -9.15 5.64 -1.09
CA ALA A 12 -10.59 5.80 -0.91
C ALA A 12 -11.38 4.58 -1.42
N ARG A 13 -12.70 4.55 -1.15
CA ARG A 13 -13.56 3.47 -1.68
C ARG A 13 -13.60 3.56 -3.21
N GLY A 14 -13.63 2.41 -3.90
CA GLY A 14 -13.84 2.37 -5.35
C GLY A 14 -12.61 2.62 -6.22
N VAL A 15 -11.50 3.15 -5.69
CA VAL A 15 -10.29 3.52 -6.47
C VAL A 15 -9.49 2.35 -7.07
N GLY A 16 -9.98 1.11 -6.98
CA GLY A 16 -9.30 -0.04 -7.59
C GLY A 16 -8.17 -0.72 -6.79
N LYS A 17 -8.00 -0.42 -5.49
CA LYS A 17 -6.97 -1.06 -4.62
C LYS A 17 -6.89 -2.58 -4.77
N SER A 18 -8.03 -3.25 -4.56
CA SER A 18 -8.09 -4.71 -4.62
C SER A 18 -7.92 -5.25 -6.03
N ALA A 19 -8.35 -4.50 -7.06
CA ALA A 19 -8.14 -4.87 -8.45
C ALA A 19 -6.64 -4.85 -8.81
N ILE A 20 -5.89 -3.83 -8.38
CA ILE A 20 -4.43 -3.76 -8.55
C ILE A 20 -3.73 -4.94 -7.87
N VAL A 21 -4.12 -5.27 -6.64
CA VAL A 21 -3.52 -6.39 -5.90
C VAL A 21 -3.82 -7.73 -6.58
N ARG A 22 -5.05 -7.96 -7.04
CA ARG A 22 -5.42 -9.20 -7.75
C ARG A 22 -4.76 -9.31 -9.11
N GLN A 23 -4.66 -8.20 -9.85
CA GLN A 23 -3.95 -8.15 -11.11
C GLN A 23 -2.47 -8.51 -10.91
N PHE A 24 -1.84 -8.00 -9.86
CA PHE A 24 -0.45 -8.35 -9.53
C PHE A 24 -0.27 -9.84 -9.16
N LEU A 25 -1.18 -10.40 -8.36
CA LEU A 25 -1.03 -11.77 -7.83
C LEU A 25 -1.47 -12.86 -8.80
N TYR A 26 -2.55 -12.61 -9.54
CA TYR A 26 -3.29 -13.63 -10.29
C TYR A 26 -3.42 -13.29 -11.77
N ASN A 27 -2.92 -12.12 -12.21
CA ASN A 27 -3.16 -11.58 -13.56
C ASN A 27 -4.67 -11.55 -13.90
N GLU A 28 -5.49 -11.28 -12.88
CA GLU A 28 -6.95 -11.24 -12.95
C GLU A 28 -7.46 -9.83 -12.66
N PHE A 29 -8.22 -9.28 -13.61
CA PHE A 29 -8.95 -8.03 -13.46
C PHE A 29 -10.45 -8.27 -13.51
N SER A 30 -11.20 -7.61 -12.62
CA SER A 30 -12.65 -7.62 -12.62
C SER A 30 -13.16 -6.18 -12.68
N GLU A 31 -14.06 -5.92 -13.63
CA GLU A 31 -14.77 -4.65 -13.75
C GLU A 31 -15.78 -4.44 -12.61
N VAL A 32 -16.18 -5.53 -11.93
CA VAL A 32 -17.12 -5.47 -10.81
C VAL A 32 -16.38 -5.06 -9.54
N CYS A 33 -16.66 -3.86 -9.05
CA CYS A 33 -16.13 -3.38 -7.77
C CYS A 33 -16.91 -3.99 -6.59
N VAL A 34 -16.31 -4.98 -5.91
CA VAL A 34 -16.82 -5.48 -4.62
C VAL A 34 -16.14 -4.69 -3.49
N PRO A 35 -16.90 -3.98 -2.62
CA PRO A 35 -16.32 -3.23 -1.52
C PRO A 35 -15.55 -4.15 -0.54
N THR A 36 -14.28 -3.83 -0.32
CA THR A 36 -13.49 -4.44 0.76
C THR A 36 -14.04 -3.98 2.10
N THR A 37 -14.67 -4.89 2.85
CA THR A 37 -15.23 -4.63 4.19
C THR A 37 -14.26 -4.96 5.31
N THR A 38 -13.34 -5.90 5.06
CA THR A 38 -12.31 -6.34 6.01
C THR A 38 -10.95 -6.35 5.33
N ARG A 39 -9.89 -6.13 6.11
CA ARG A 39 -8.51 -6.17 5.63
C ARG A 39 -8.18 -7.57 5.11
N ARG A 40 -7.60 -7.66 3.90
CA ARG A 40 -7.11 -8.91 3.30
C ARG A 40 -5.58 -8.96 3.36
N LEU A 41 -5.05 -10.14 3.67
CA LEU A 41 -3.62 -10.41 3.69
C LEU A 41 -3.31 -11.44 2.59
N TYR A 42 -2.38 -11.09 1.70
CA TYR A 42 -1.85 -11.99 0.68
C TYR A 42 -0.38 -12.25 0.99
N LEU A 43 0.06 -13.51 0.81
CA LEU A 43 1.40 -13.99 1.16
C LEU A 43 2.13 -14.59 -0.05
N PRO A 44 2.35 -13.83 -1.15
CA PRO A 44 3.16 -14.32 -2.26
C PRO A 44 4.65 -14.41 -1.90
N ALA A 45 5.37 -15.26 -2.64
CA ALA A 45 6.82 -15.20 -2.75
C ALA A 45 7.18 -14.52 -4.08
N VAL A 46 8.15 -13.61 -4.07
CA VAL A 46 8.59 -12.86 -5.25
C VAL A 46 10.10 -13.00 -5.43
N VAL A 47 10.56 -13.00 -6.67
CA VAL A 47 12.00 -13.00 -6.98
C VAL A 47 12.42 -11.57 -7.27
N MET A 48 13.34 -11.02 -6.46
CA MET A 48 13.93 -9.70 -6.67
C MET A 48 15.45 -9.83 -6.60
N ASN A 49 16.17 -9.23 -7.56
CA ASN A 49 17.64 -9.32 -7.65
C ASN A 49 18.19 -10.77 -7.57
N GLY A 50 17.48 -11.74 -8.17
CA GLY A 50 17.87 -13.15 -8.16
C GLY A 50 17.63 -13.89 -6.84
N HIS A 51 17.06 -13.24 -5.82
CA HIS A 51 16.73 -13.86 -4.53
C HIS A 51 15.21 -13.96 -4.32
N VAL A 52 14.78 -15.05 -3.70
CA VAL A 52 13.38 -15.24 -3.29
C VAL A 52 13.14 -14.47 -2.00
N HIS A 53 12.07 -13.69 -1.98
CA HIS A 53 11.60 -12.90 -0.85
C HIS A 53 10.13 -13.20 -0.58
N ASP A 54 9.78 -13.29 0.69
CA ASP A 54 8.37 -13.33 1.08
C ASP A 54 7.82 -11.91 1.01
N LEU A 55 6.61 -11.77 0.50
CA LEU A 55 5.90 -10.50 0.45
C LEU A 55 4.56 -10.66 1.17
N GLN A 56 4.24 -9.71 2.03
CA GLN A 56 2.95 -9.59 2.70
C GLN A 56 2.25 -8.36 2.15
N ILE A 57 1.22 -8.57 1.33
CA ILE A 57 0.39 -7.48 0.80
C ILE A 57 -0.84 -7.39 1.69
N LEU A 58 -1.01 -6.24 2.34
CA LEU A 58 -2.15 -5.92 3.19
C LEU A 58 -3.07 -4.95 2.43
N ASP A 59 -4.19 -5.46 1.94
CA ASP A 59 -5.23 -4.67 1.27
C ASP A 59 -6.27 -4.23 2.30
N PHE A 60 -6.34 -2.92 2.53
CA PHE A 60 -7.19 -2.34 3.58
C PHE A 60 -8.50 -1.79 3.00
N PRO A 61 -9.62 -1.90 3.75
CA PRO A 61 -10.78 -1.06 3.49
C PRO A 61 -10.37 0.43 3.65
N PRO A 62 -11.18 1.38 3.15
CA PRO A 62 -10.97 2.80 3.43
C PRO A 62 -10.93 3.03 4.95
N ILE A 63 -9.92 3.75 5.41
CA ILE A 63 -9.73 4.10 6.83
C ILE A 63 -10.09 5.57 7.03
N THR A 64 -10.66 5.91 8.19
CA THR A 64 -11.03 7.30 8.49
C THR A 64 -9.82 8.13 8.92
N ALA A 65 -8.86 7.51 9.59
CA ALA A 65 -7.59 8.11 9.99
C ALA A 65 -6.51 7.04 10.16
N PHE A 66 -5.26 7.43 9.94
CA PHE A 66 -4.11 6.60 10.27
C PHE A 66 -3.97 6.48 11.79
N PRO A 67 -3.76 5.27 12.35
CA PRO A 67 -3.69 5.07 13.79
C PRO A 67 -2.48 5.78 14.38
N VAL A 68 -2.70 6.67 15.35
CA VAL A 68 -1.67 7.51 15.98
C VAL A 68 -0.75 6.69 16.88
N ASN A 69 -1.26 5.61 17.47
CA ASN A 69 -0.49 4.68 18.30
C ASN A 69 -0.96 3.22 18.13
N THR A 70 -0.20 2.29 18.71
CA THR A 70 -0.49 0.85 18.65
C THR A 70 -1.82 0.51 19.30
N LEU A 71 -2.25 1.22 20.35
CA LEU A 71 -3.54 0.95 21.00
C LEU A 71 -4.72 1.23 20.05
N GLN A 72 -4.68 2.33 19.32
CA GLN A 72 -5.68 2.68 18.30
C GLN A 72 -5.67 1.68 17.13
N GLU A 73 -4.49 1.25 16.70
CA GLU A 73 -4.32 0.20 15.68
C GLU A 73 -4.94 -1.14 16.11
N TRP A 74 -4.84 -1.49 17.39
CA TRP A 74 -5.40 -2.74 17.91
C TRP A 74 -6.90 -2.66 18.14
N ALA A 75 -7.40 -1.49 18.54
CA ALA A 75 -8.82 -1.21 18.76
C ALA A 75 -9.62 -1.29 17.47
N ASP A 76 -9.06 -0.83 16.34
CA ASP A 76 -9.69 -0.97 15.04
C ASP A 76 -9.18 -2.21 14.29
N ALA A 77 -10.06 -3.21 14.18
CA ALA A 77 -9.77 -4.44 13.45
C ALA A 77 -9.37 -4.21 11.99
N CYS A 78 -9.86 -3.13 11.37
CA CYS A 78 -9.52 -2.76 10.01
C CYS A 78 -8.07 -2.28 9.92
N CYS A 79 -7.56 -1.59 10.94
CA CYS A 79 -6.24 -0.96 10.93
C CYS A 79 -5.10 -1.86 11.44
N ARG A 80 -5.38 -3.05 11.96
CA ARG A 80 -4.35 -3.94 12.51
C ARG A 80 -3.19 -4.17 11.54
N GLY A 81 -1.96 -4.06 12.03
CA GLY A 81 -0.72 -4.32 11.28
C GLY A 81 -0.30 -3.19 10.34
N LEU A 82 -1.10 -2.13 10.19
CA LEU A 82 -0.84 -1.00 9.32
C LEU A 82 0.43 -0.23 9.68
N ARG A 83 0.77 -0.08 10.97
CA ARG A 83 2.00 0.64 11.38
C ARG A 83 3.26 -0.19 11.16
N SER A 84 3.12 -1.51 11.16
CA SER A 84 4.23 -2.47 11.10
C SER A 84 4.72 -2.79 9.68
N VAL A 85 4.24 -2.05 8.66
CA VAL A 85 4.60 -2.27 7.26
C VAL A 85 5.85 -1.53 6.83
N HIS A 86 6.46 -2.05 5.77
CA HIS A 86 7.70 -1.57 5.17
C HIS A 86 7.47 -0.47 4.15
N ALA A 87 6.38 -0.56 3.38
CA ALA A 87 6.00 0.45 2.41
C ALA A 87 4.48 0.63 2.41
N TYR A 88 4.04 1.81 1.97
CA TYR A 88 2.64 2.11 1.70
C TYR A 88 2.48 2.40 0.21
N ILE A 89 1.46 1.81 -0.38
CA ILE A 89 0.97 2.12 -1.72
C ILE A 89 -0.31 2.94 -1.52
N LEU A 90 -0.29 4.19 -1.95
CA LEU A 90 -1.45 5.07 -1.92
C LEU A 90 -2.08 5.10 -3.31
N VAL A 91 -3.36 4.74 -3.39
CA VAL A 91 -4.13 4.63 -4.64
C VAL A 91 -5.27 5.64 -4.61
N TYR A 92 -5.39 6.40 -5.69
CA TYR A 92 -6.49 7.32 -5.93
C TYR A 92 -6.95 7.20 -7.38
N ASP A 93 -8.16 7.69 -7.64
CA ASP A 93 -8.73 7.79 -8.98
C ASP A 93 -8.50 9.21 -9.52
N ILE A 94 -7.89 9.31 -10.70
CA ILE A 94 -7.58 10.60 -11.33
C ILE A 94 -8.84 11.38 -11.68
N CYS A 95 -9.95 10.68 -11.93
CA CYS A 95 -11.24 11.31 -12.21
C CYS A 95 -11.97 11.76 -10.92
N CYS A 96 -11.44 11.45 -9.73
CA CYS A 96 -12.08 11.75 -8.45
C CYS A 96 -11.15 12.56 -7.54
N PHE A 97 -11.36 13.88 -7.50
CA PHE A 97 -10.58 14.80 -6.66
C PHE A 97 -10.66 14.46 -5.17
N ASP A 98 -11.82 14.03 -4.67
CA ASP A 98 -11.99 13.63 -3.26
C ASP A 98 -11.08 12.44 -2.89
N SER A 99 -10.87 11.52 -3.83
CA SER A 99 -9.98 10.38 -3.62
C SER A 99 -8.51 10.81 -3.53
N PHE A 100 -8.14 11.89 -4.24
CA PHE A 100 -6.82 12.49 -4.20
C PHE A 100 -6.58 13.24 -2.88
N GLU A 101 -7.54 14.05 -2.44
CA GLU A 101 -7.47 14.72 -1.12
C GLU A 101 -7.42 13.70 0.02
N TYR A 102 -8.18 12.61 -0.08
CA TYR A 102 -8.12 11.49 0.86
C TYR A 102 -6.68 10.93 0.99
N VAL A 103 -6.01 10.60 -0.12
CA VAL A 103 -4.64 10.04 -0.04
C VAL A 103 -3.63 11.06 0.46
N LYS A 104 -3.81 12.36 0.19
CA LYS A 104 -3.00 13.43 0.78
C LYS A 104 -3.12 13.47 2.30
N THR A 105 -4.35 13.43 2.83
CA THR A 105 -4.58 13.41 4.28
C THR A 105 -3.92 12.20 4.93
N ILE A 106 -4.11 11.01 4.36
CA ILE A 106 -3.48 9.78 4.87
C ILE A 106 -1.95 9.86 4.81
N ARG A 107 -1.38 10.36 3.70
CA ARG A 107 0.07 10.57 3.57
C ARG A 107 0.60 11.48 4.67
N GLN A 108 -0.09 12.59 4.93
CA GLN A 108 0.30 13.55 5.94
C GLN A 108 0.31 12.92 7.34
N GLN A 109 -0.75 12.18 7.69
CA GLN A 109 -0.83 11.48 8.97
C GLN A 109 0.27 10.42 9.15
N ILE A 110 0.63 9.68 8.08
CA ILE A 110 1.75 8.74 8.11
C ILE A 110 3.07 9.46 8.42
N LEU A 111 3.31 10.62 7.80
CA LEU A 111 4.52 11.41 8.00
C LEU A 111 4.61 11.94 9.42
N GLU A 112 3.54 12.55 9.93
CA GLU A 112 3.47 13.10 11.29
C GLU A 112 3.74 12.03 12.35
N THR A 113 3.13 10.86 12.17
CA THR A 113 3.32 9.71 13.04
C THR A 113 4.77 9.19 13.04
N ARG A 114 5.49 9.36 11.94
CA ARG A 114 6.87 8.89 11.78
C ARG A 114 7.94 9.95 12.08
N THR A 115 7.61 11.24 12.05
CA THR A 115 8.56 12.32 12.37
C THR A 115 9.05 12.33 13.82
N SER A 116 8.40 11.58 14.73
CA SER A 116 8.89 11.40 16.11
C SER A 116 10.07 10.42 16.22
N CYS A 117 10.37 9.65 15.16
CA CYS A 117 11.47 8.70 15.11
C CYS A 117 12.13 8.80 13.74
N THR A 118 13.30 9.44 13.66
CA THR A 118 14.19 9.42 12.49
C THR A 118 14.29 8.00 11.94
N TRP A 119 14.11 7.77 10.62
CA TRP A 119 14.89 6.85 9.77
C TRP A 119 14.26 6.66 8.37
N ASN A 120 15.16 6.61 7.37
CA ASN A 120 14.96 6.41 5.93
C ASN A 120 14.07 5.19 5.59
N ARG A 121 12.97 5.40 4.86
CA ARG A 121 12.29 4.33 4.11
C ARG A 121 11.60 4.86 2.85
N THR A 122 11.75 4.15 1.74
CA THR A 122 11.30 4.50 0.39
C THR A 122 9.77 4.53 0.28
N TYR A 123 9.23 5.61 -0.31
CA TYR A 123 7.79 5.78 -0.59
C TYR A 123 7.54 5.58 -2.10
N CYS A 124 6.55 4.77 -2.47
CA CYS A 124 6.10 4.63 -3.86
C CYS A 124 4.67 5.16 -3.97
N SER A 125 4.50 6.34 -4.58
CA SER A 125 3.20 6.83 -5.04
C SER A 125 2.87 6.19 -6.39
N VAL A 126 1.71 5.56 -6.52
CA VAL A 126 1.23 4.94 -7.77
C VAL A 126 0.18 5.89 -8.36
N GLU A 127 0.55 6.59 -9.43
CA GLU A 127 -0.38 7.40 -10.25
C GLU A 127 -1.12 6.47 -11.22
N SER A 128 -2.45 6.51 -11.24
CA SER A 128 -3.27 5.62 -12.07
C SER A 128 -4.04 6.42 -13.11
N SER A 129 -3.40 6.76 -14.24
CA SER A 129 -4.10 6.86 -15.53
C SER A 129 -3.67 5.63 -16.32
N GLU A 130 -4.66 4.84 -16.71
CA GLU A 130 -4.59 3.61 -17.50
C GLU A 130 -3.24 3.30 -18.22
N THR A 131 -2.69 2.13 -17.92
CA THR A 131 -2.06 1.21 -18.89
C THR A 131 -0.54 1.20 -19.13
N GLU A 132 0.30 2.15 -18.73
CA GLU A 132 1.75 1.98 -18.98
C GLU A 132 2.65 2.62 -17.91
N ARG A 133 3.53 1.82 -17.27
CA ARG A 133 4.81 2.19 -16.59
C ARG A 133 4.94 2.10 -15.05
N VAL A 134 3.91 1.78 -14.27
CA VAL A 134 3.97 2.04 -12.80
C VAL A 134 4.80 1.04 -11.97
N LEU A 135 5.46 0.05 -12.59
CA LEU A 135 6.53 -0.73 -11.94
C LEU A 135 7.88 -0.54 -12.63
N ARG A 136 8.30 0.70 -12.88
CA ARG A 136 9.74 0.99 -12.93
C ARG A 136 10.26 1.03 -11.50
N PHE A 137 10.64 -0.14 -11.00
CA PHE A 137 11.70 -0.22 -9.98
C PHE A 137 12.89 0.53 -10.56
N LEU A 138 13.11 1.78 -10.15
CA LEU A 138 14.34 2.47 -10.48
C LEU A 138 15.48 1.60 -9.94
N PRO A 139 16.46 1.22 -10.77
CA PRO A 139 17.66 0.60 -10.23
C PRO A 139 18.27 1.61 -9.25
N HIS A 140 18.70 1.12 -8.08
CA HIS A 140 19.63 1.86 -7.26
C HIS A 140 20.76 2.36 -8.16
N PRO A 141 21.13 3.66 -8.12
CA PRO A 141 22.38 4.06 -8.71
C PRO A 141 23.49 3.35 -7.93
N SER A 142 24.02 2.30 -8.54
CA SER A 142 25.36 1.82 -8.24
C SER A 142 26.34 2.89 -8.70
N GLY A 143 27.20 3.37 -7.79
CA GLY A 143 28.34 4.25 -8.07
C GLY A 143 28.37 5.45 -7.10
N LEU A 144 29.46 5.79 -6.42
CA LEU A 144 30.86 5.31 -6.42
C LEU A 144 31.29 5.04 -4.97
#